data_AF-M3VCA7-F1
#
_entry.id   AF-M3VCA7-F1
#
_cell.length_a   1.000
_cell.length_b   1.000
_cell.length_c   1.000
_cell.angle_alpha   90.00
_cell.angle_beta   90.00
_cell.angle_gamma   90.00
#
_symmetry.space_group_name_H-M   'P 1'
#
loop_
_entity.id
_entity.type
_entity.pdbx_description
1 polymer ?
#
loop_
_entity_poly.entity_id
_entity_poly.type
_entity_poly.pdbx_seq_one_letter_code
_entity_poly.pdbx_strand_id
1 'polypeptide(L)'
;MTSLEQHLADHAQSTRYVDGAPRCACKCGKWIASIVERGPVKAHRHHVADTWREVRTVRAVEELDALPIGTVVQEDEYRHTWIRHSKKWHCSCDGTYVEWSSAGAFEELERRPLTILWTPEDGAL
;
A
#
# COMPACT_ATOMS: atom_id res chain seq x y z
N MET A 1 -7.29 7.02 4.21
CA MET A 1 -6.01 6.37 3.89
C MET A 1 -4.90 7.28 4.37
N THR A 2 -3.74 6.75 4.73
CA THR A 2 -2.59 7.56 5.17
C THR A 2 -1.75 7.94 3.94
N SER A 3 -1.40 9.21 3.74
CA SER A 3 -0.54 9.63 2.63
C SER A 3 0.89 9.12 2.80
N LEU A 4 1.68 9.10 1.71
CA LEU A 4 3.09 8.70 1.77
C LEU A 4 3.88 9.62 2.72
N GLU A 5 3.63 10.93 2.67
CA GLU A 5 4.28 11.89 3.56
C GLU A 5 3.89 11.67 5.02
N GLN A 6 2.62 11.42 5.31
CA GLN A 6 2.16 11.14 6.68
C GLN A 6 2.77 9.83 7.19
N HIS A 7 2.84 8.80 6.36
CA HIS A 7 3.50 7.54 6.69
C HIS A 7 5.00 7.76 6.95
N LEU A 8 5.71 8.47 6.07
CA LEU A 8 7.13 8.79 6.25
C LEU A 8 7.38 9.68 7.48
N ALA A 9 6.49 10.63 7.78
CA ALA A 9 6.57 11.48 8.96
C ALA A 9 6.38 10.69 10.26
N ASP A 10 5.46 9.73 10.29
CA ASP A 10 5.27 8.81 11.42
C ASP A 10 6.51 7.93 11.64
N HIS A 11 7.26 7.63 10.58
CA HIS A 11 8.54 6.93 10.63
C HIS A 11 9.72 7.83 11.06
N ALA A 12 9.77 9.10 10.64
CA ALA A 12 10.86 10.03 10.96
C ALA A 12 11.00 10.34 12.45
N GLN A 13 9.93 10.18 13.25
CA GLN A 13 9.94 10.40 14.70
C GLN A 13 10.62 9.28 15.53
N SER A 14 11.23 8.27 14.89
CA SER A 14 11.66 7.02 15.55
C SER A 14 13.16 6.79 15.75
N THR A 15 14.04 7.71 15.33
CA THR A 15 15.48 7.57 15.61
C THR A 15 15.78 8.13 17.00
N ARG A 16 15.51 7.34 18.04
CA ARG A 16 15.99 7.66 19.40
C ARG A 16 17.17 6.76 19.74
N TYR A 17 18.29 7.38 20.10
CA TYR A 17 19.40 6.70 20.75
C TYR A 17 18.93 6.29 22.16
N VAL A 18 18.76 5.00 22.38
CA VAL A 18 18.59 4.44 23.72
C VAL A 18 19.90 3.72 24.04
N ASP A 19 20.61 4.21 25.06
CA ASP A 19 21.89 3.66 25.54
C ASP A 19 23.02 3.61 24.49
N GLY A 20 23.15 4.63 23.64
CA GLY A 20 24.29 4.77 22.71
C GLY A 20 24.29 3.79 21.51
N ALA A 21 23.29 2.91 21.40
CA ALA A 21 23.11 2.02 20.25
C ALA A 21 22.02 2.56 19.30
N PRO A 22 22.22 2.53 17.97
CA PRO A 22 21.17 2.89 17.02
C PRO A 22 20.04 1.87 17.11
N ARG A 23 18.95 2.23 17.79
CA ARG A 23 17.69 1.47 17.80
C ARG A 23 16.69 2.20 16.91
N CYS A 24 16.33 1.59 15.77
CA CYS A 24 15.25 2.10 14.94
C CYS A 24 13.90 1.70 15.57
N ALA A 25 13.24 2.63 16.27
CA ALA A 25 12.00 2.35 16.99
C ALA A 25 10.76 2.57 16.10
N CYS A 26 10.52 1.75 15.07
CA CYS A 26 9.31 1.95 14.26
C CYS A 26 8.05 1.84 15.14
N LYS A 27 7.15 2.81 15.02
CA LYS A 27 5.83 2.78 15.68
C LYS A 27 4.85 1.79 15.03
N CYS A 28 5.23 1.18 13.91
CA CYS A 28 4.38 0.35 13.05
C CYS A 28 4.14 -1.11 13.51
N GLY A 29 4.54 -1.47 14.73
CA GLY A 29 4.18 -2.75 15.36
C GLY A 29 5.33 -3.77 15.43
N LYS A 30 5.43 -4.39 16.62
CA LYS A 30 6.36 -5.41 17.14
C LYS A 30 7.76 -5.51 16.50
N TRP A 31 8.75 -5.17 17.35
CA TRP A 31 10.16 -5.54 17.24
C TRP A 31 10.36 -6.92 16.61
N ILE A 32 10.89 -6.97 15.39
CA ILE A 32 11.40 -8.22 14.84
C ILE A 32 12.79 -8.41 15.45
N ALA A 33 13.00 -9.51 16.16
CA ALA A 33 14.29 -9.94 16.71
C ALA A 33 15.40 -10.11 15.63
N SER A 34 15.09 -9.89 14.35
CA SER A 34 15.98 -10.03 13.20
C SER A 34 17.02 -8.90 13.06
N ILE A 35 16.96 -7.85 13.89
CA ILE A 35 18.01 -6.81 13.93
C ILE A 35 19.39 -7.41 14.27
N VAL A 36 19.43 -8.57 14.92
CA VAL A 36 20.68 -9.23 15.33
C VAL A 36 21.41 -9.90 14.16
N GLU A 37 20.75 -10.28 13.06
CA GLU A 37 21.37 -11.15 12.03
C GLU A 37 21.77 -10.45 10.72
N ARG A 38 21.21 -9.29 10.36
CA ARG A 38 21.46 -8.65 9.04
C ARG A 38 21.78 -7.15 9.05
N GLY A 39 21.99 -6.58 10.23
CA GLY A 39 22.31 -5.16 10.42
C GLY A 39 21.06 -4.25 10.39
N PRO A 40 21.05 -3.16 11.19
CA PRO A 40 19.83 -2.44 11.57
C PRO A 40 19.13 -1.68 10.43
N VAL A 41 19.85 -1.20 9.41
CA VAL A 41 19.30 -0.29 8.38
C VAL A 41 18.54 -1.04 7.28
N LYS A 42 19.03 -2.20 6.84
CA LYS A 42 18.41 -2.98 5.75
C LYS A 42 17.10 -3.64 6.20
N ALA A 43 17.06 -4.11 7.45
CA ALA A 43 15.85 -4.65 8.06
C ALA A 43 14.76 -3.57 8.23
N HIS A 44 15.14 -2.35 8.61
CA HIS A 44 14.19 -1.24 8.74
C HIS A 44 13.58 -0.86 7.38
N ARG A 45 14.38 -0.70 6.33
CA ARG A 45 13.87 -0.34 4.98
C ARG A 45 12.87 -1.37 4.43
N HIS A 46 13.14 -2.67 4.61
CA HIS A 46 12.19 -3.71 4.21
C HIS A 46 10.91 -3.67 5.03
N HIS A 47 11.02 -3.52 6.35
CA HIS A 47 9.86 -3.38 7.22
C HIS A 47 8.99 -2.18 6.87
N VAL A 48 9.59 -1.00 6.63
CA VAL A 48 8.87 0.19 6.16
C VAL A 48 8.15 -0.11 4.83
N ALA A 49 8.84 -0.75 3.89
CA ALA A 49 8.24 -1.11 2.60
C ALA A 49 7.09 -2.12 2.74
N ASP A 50 7.22 -3.11 3.64
CA ASP A 50 6.20 -4.12 3.87
C ASP A 50 4.97 -3.53 4.57
N THR A 51 5.16 -2.70 5.61
CA THR A 51 4.07 -1.97 6.28
C THR A 51 3.41 -0.99 5.31
N TRP A 52 4.18 -0.27 4.49
CA TRP A 52 3.62 0.62 3.47
C TRP A 52 2.75 -0.14 2.47
N ARG A 53 3.21 -1.31 1.99
CA ARG A 53 2.42 -2.19 1.12
C ARG A 53 1.17 -2.70 1.81
N GLU A 54 1.25 -3.12 3.06
CA GLU A 54 0.12 -3.59 3.85
C GLU A 54 -0.96 -2.51 4.01
N VAL A 55 -0.56 -1.28 4.36
CA VAL A 55 -1.45 -0.11 4.45
C VAL A 55 -2.10 0.23 3.10
N ARG A 56 -1.43 -0.12 1.99
CA ARG A 56 -1.91 0.07 0.63
C ARG A 56 -2.50 -1.19 0.04
N THR A 57 -2.86 -2.21 0.82
CA THR A 57 -3.53 -3.41 0.31
C THR A 57 -5.03 -3.31 0.50
N VAL A 58 -5.79 -3.52 -0.57
CA VAL A 58 -7.25 -3.62 -0.57
C VAL A 58 -7.64 -5.10 -0.56
N ARG A 59 -8.50 -5.49 0.37
CA ARG A 59 -8.94 -6.88 0.62
C ARG A 59 -10.45 -7.04 0.59
N ALA A 60 -11.21 -5.94 0.51
CA ALA A 60 -12.66 -5.95 0.49
C ALA A 60 -13.24 -5.05 -0.60
N VAL A 61 -14.49 -5.33 -0.99
CA VAL A 61 -15.21 -4.54 -2.01
C VAL A 61 -15.48 -3.12 -1.51
N GLU A 62 -15.79 -2.98 -0.23
CA GLU A 62 -16.07 -1.71 0.42
C GLU A 62 -14.84 -0.80 0.44
N GLU A 63 -13.66 -1.40 0.58
CA GLU A 63 -12.39 -0.68 0.49
C GLU A 63 -12.14 -0.19 -0.94
N LEU A 64 -12.43 -1.01 -1.97
CA LEU A 64 -12.39 -0.53 -3.35
C LEU A 64 -13.38 0.61 -3.57
N ASP A 65 -14.61 0.52 -3.08
CA ASP A 65 -15.65 1.54 -3.23
C ASP A 65 -15.30 2.86 -2.53
N ALA A 66 -14.57 2.81 -1.43
CA ALA A 66 -14.12 3.99 -0.70
C ALA A 66 -12.99 4.78 -1.40
N LEU A 67 -12.31 4.19 -2.39
CA LEU A 67 -11.19 4.85 -3.07
C LEU A 67 -11.64 6.11 -3.87
N PRO A 68 -10.80 7.14 -3.98
CA PRO A 68 -11.11 8.27 -4.84
C PRO A 68 -11.05 7.90 -6.33
N ILE A 69 -11.85 8.60 -7.15
CA ILE A 69 -11.75 8.52 -8.61
C ILE A 69 -10.32 8.92 -9.04
N GLY A 70 -9.73 8.16 -9.94
CA GLY A 70 -8.33 8.28 -10.39
C GLY A 70 -7.38 7.29 -9.73
N THR A 71 -7.82 6.57 -8.69
CA THR A 71 -6.97 5.57 -8.01
C THR A 71 -6.52 4.47 -8.95
N VAL A 72 -5.26 4.06 -8.81
CA VAL A 72 -4.63 2.95 -9.54
C VAL A 72 -4.25 1.86 -8.54
N VAL A 73 -4.73 0.64 -8.79
CA VAL A 73 -4.41 -0.54 -8.01
C VAL A 73 -3.87 -1.65 -8.92
N GLN A 74 -3.12 -2.59 -8.36
CA GLN A 74 -2.53 -3.69 -9.11
C GLN A 74 -2.71 -5.01 -8.37
N GLU A 75 -3.01 -6.03 -9.15
CA GLU A 75 -3.00 -7.42 -8.71
C GLU A 75 -1.56 -7.96 -8.65
N ASP A 76 -1.17 -8.57 -7.54
CA ASP A 76 0.22 -9.00 -7.34
C ASP A 76 0.66 -10.14 -8.29
N GLU A 77 -0.24 -11.08 -8.62
CA GLU A 77 0.10 -12.30 -9.35
C GLU A 77 0.23 -12.08 -10.87
N TYR A 78 -0.81 -11.52 -11.49
CA TYR A 78 -0.84 -11.29 -12.94
C TYR A 78 -0.47 -9.86 -13.33
N ARG A 79 -0.22 -8.98 -12.35
CA ARG A 79 0.16 -7.57 -12.56
C ARG A 79 -0.84 -6.75 -13.36
N HIS A 80 -2.10 -7.19 -13.42
CA HIS A 80 -3.18 -6.40 -14.00
C HIS A 80 -3.32 -5.10 -13.23
N THR A 81 -3.32 -4.00 -13.97
CA THR A 81 -3.47 -2.66 -13.40
C THR A 81 -4.90 -2.21 -13.60
N TRP A 82 -5.55 -1.87 -12.50
CA TRP A 82 -6.94 -1.46 -12.47
C TRP A 82 -7.03 0.03 -12.12
N ILE A 83 -7.81 0.75 -12.89
CA ILE A 83 -7.90 2.21 -12.79
C ILE A 83 -9.34 2.59 -12.50
N ARG A 84 -9.53 3.36 -11.43
CA ARG A 84 -10.84 3.89 -11.06
C ARG A 84 -11.16 5.12 -11.89
N HIS A 85 -11.71 4.93 -13.08
CA HIS A 85 -12.05 6.03 -13.96
C HIS A 85 -13.32 6.80 -13.52
N SER A 86 -14.24 6.12 -12.84
CA SER A 86 -15.50 6.71 -12.36
C SER A 86 -15.93 6.05 -11.05
N LYS A 87 -17.24 5.82 -10.85
CA LYS A 87 -17.72 4.86 -9.83
C LYS A 87 -17.45 3.40 -10.21
N LYS A 88 -16.72 3.18 -11.30
CA LYS A 88 -16.34 1.88 -11.84
C LYS A 88 -14.84 1.79 -12.07
N TRP A 89 -14.41 0.56 -12.28
CA TRP A 89 -13.04 0.16 -12.57
C TRP A 89 -12.91 -0.28 -14.01
N HIS A 90 -11.74 -0.08 -14.60
CA HIS A 90 -11.35 -0.77 -15.82
C HIS A 90 -9.96 -1.37 -15.65
N CYS A 91 -9.72 -2.50 -16.32
CA CYS A 91 -8.42 -3.12 -16.39
C CYS A 91 -7.61 -2.49 -17.54
N SER A 92 -6.31 -2.28 -17.33
CA SER A 92 -5.40 -1.75 -18.34
C SER A 92 -5.33 -2.61 -19.61
N CYS A 93 -5.61 -3.90 -19.48
CA CYS A 93 -5.62 -4.85 -20.60
C CYS A 93 -6.84 -4.67 -21.52
N ASP A 94 -7.96 -4.23 -20.96
CA ASP A 94 -9.26 -4.12 -21.63
C ASP A 94 -9.63 -2.67 -21.97
N GLY A 95 -8.75 -1.71 -21.69
CA GLY A 95 -9.02 -0.29 -21.92
C GLY A 95 -10.26 0.22 -21.20
N THR A 96 -10.79 1.37 -21.62
CA THR A 96 -11.93 2.04 -20.95
C THR A 96 -13.29 1.59 -21.48
N TYR A 97 -13.35 0.65 -22.42
CA TYR A 97 -14.60 0.17 -23.03
C TYR A 97 -15.24 -0.98 -22.24
N VAL A 98 -14.49 -1.64 -21.36
CA VAL A 98 -15.02 -2.59 -20.38
C VAL A 98 -14.89 -1.97 -18.99
N GLU A 99 -16.00 -1.89 -18.28
CA GLU A 99 -16.05 -1.33 -16.94
C GLU A 99 -16.75 -2.28 -15.97
N TRP A 100 -16.20 -2.40 -14.77
CA TRP A 100 -16.72 -3.23 -13.69
C TRP A 100 -17.14 -2.38 -12.49
N SER A 101 -18.19 -2.81 -11.79
CA SER A 101 -18.38 -2.36 -10.41
C SER A 101 -17.23 -2.88 -9.54
N SER A 102 -17.04 -2.33 -8.34
CA SER A 102 -16.02 -2.86 -7.41
C SER A 102 -16.25 -4.34 -7.08
N ALA A 103 -17.51 -4.76 -6.93
CA ALA A 103 -17.87 -6.16 -6.73
C ALA A 103 -17.49 -7.02 -7.95
N GLY A 104 -17.81 -6.57 -9.17
CA GLY A 104 -17.46 -7.28 -10.39
C GLY A 104 -15.95 -7.38 -10.60
N ALA A 105 -15.20 -6.31 -10.33
CA ALA A 105 -13.75 -6.32 -10.39
C ALA A 105 -13.16 -7.33 -9.40
N PHE A 106 -13.69 -7.40 -8.17
CA PHE A 106 -13.27 -8.40 -7.19
C PHE A 106 -13.61 -9.83 -7.61
N GLU A 107 -14.74 -10.06 -8.27
CA GLU A 107 -15.10 -11.38 -8.78
C GLU A 107 -14.14 -11.84 -9.88
N GLU A 108 -13.79 -10.97 -10.83
CA GLU A 108 -12.77 -11.25 -11.87
C GLU A 108 -11.40 -11.59 -11.25
N LEU A 109 -11.09 -10.99 -10.11
CA LEU A 109 -9.86 -11.22 -9.37
C LEU A 109 -9.92 -12.42 -8.41
N GLU A 110 -11.03 -13.16 -8.38
CA GLU A 110 -11.27 -14.24 -7.42
C GLU A 110 -11.12 -13.78 -5.95
N ARG A 111 -11.47 -12.51 -5.68
CA ARG A 111 -11.35 -11.82 -4.39
C ARG A 111 -9.92 -11.74 -3.85
N ARG A 112 -8.92 -11.79 -4.74
CA ARG A 112 -7.52 -11.62 -4.35
C ARG A 112 -7.23 -10.16 -3.93
N PRO A 113 -6.30 -9.95 -2.98
CA PRO A 113 -5.93 -8.60 -2.57
C PRO A 113 -5.31 -7.79 -3.72
N LEU A 114 -5.54 -6.49 -3.69
CA LEU A 114 -4.99 -5.53 -4.64
C LEU A 114 -4.07 -4.54 -3.93
N THR A 115 -2.92 -4.26 -4.51
CA THR A 115 -1.99 -3.24 -4.02
C THR A 115 -2.33 -1.89 -4.65
N ILE A 116 -2.64 -0.87 -3.87
CA ILE A 116 -2.81 0.51 -4.32
C ILE A 116 -1.44 1.05 -4.74
N LEU A 117 -1.28 1.33 -6.03
CA LEU A 117 -0.06 1.93 -6.58
C LEU A 117 -0.06 3.46 -6.45
N TRP A 118 -1.23 4.08 -6.63
CA TRP A 118 -1.36 5.54 -6.63
C TRP A 118 -2.78 5.98 -6.31
N THR A 119 -2.93 7.08 -5.57
CA THR A 119 -4.20 7.81 -5.38
C THR A 119 -4.01 9.28 -5.76
N PRO A 120 -5.06 10.02 -6.13
CA PRO A 120 -4.97 11.47 -6.36
C PRO A 120 -4.38 12.26 -5.19
N GLU A 121 -4.60 11.79 -3.96
CA GLU A 121 -4.03 12.39 -2.76
C GLU A 121 -2.50 12.29 -2.73
N ASP A 122 -1.90 11.26 -3.34
CA ASP A 122 -0.44 11.14 -3.48
C ASP A 122 0.15 12.23 -4.41
N GLY A 123 -0.66 12.77 -5.32
CA GLY A 123 -0.24 13.79 -6.29
C GLY A 123 -0.51 15.24 -5.87
N ALA A 124 -1.19 15.47 -4.74
CA ALA A 124 -1.61 16.80 -4.28
C ALA A 124 -0.51 17.57 -3.50
N LEU A 125 0.76 17.25 -3.77
CA LEU A 125 1.95 17.84 -3.14
C LEU A 125 2.28 19.24 -3.68
#